data_AF-A0AAE1VW96-F1
#
_entry.id   AF-A0AAE1VW96-F1
#
_cell.length_a   1.000
_cell.length_b   1.000
_cell.length_c   1.000
_cell.angle_alpha   90.00
_cell.angle_beta   90.00
_cell.angle_gamma   90.00
#
_symmetry.space_group_name_H-M   'P 1'
#
loop_
_entity.id
_entity.type
_entity.pdbx_description
1 polymer ?
#
loop_
_entity_poly.entity_id
_entity_poly.type
_entity_poly.pdbx_seq_one_letter_code
_entity_poly.pdbx_strand_id
1 'polypeptide(L)'
;MAMPFVPSFAPNSGFFLQRVLSLPLGETWSAMLLGQLNVQKFVSSLRKNKTKHLPDSSWLQSIGRNFIQKSFYALGFCSELFLTPDDTLLISLDAYGDEKTPQKKAVLHHKACFPHHNLTMEAAWP
;
A
#
# COMPACT_ATOMS: atom_id res chain seq x y z
N MET A 1 11.16 -13.62 7.45
CA MET A 1 10.08 -13.67 8.45
C MET A 1 8.75 -13.48 7.75
N ALA A 2 7.74 -14.30 8.04
CA ALA A 2 6.40 -14.09 7.47
C ALA A 2 5.72 -12.91 8.19
N MET A 3 5.52 -11.78 7.50
CA MET A 3 4.72 -10.70 8.06
C MET A 3 3.23 -11.07 8.00
N PRO A 4 2.49 -10.99 9.12
CA PRO A 4 1.09 -11.30 9.16
C PRO A 4 0.27 -10.25 8.39
N PHE A 5 -0.94 -10.63 7.99
CA PHE A 5 -1.92 -9.66 7.50
C PHE A 5 -2.39 -8.79 8.68
N VAL A 6 -2.29 -7.47 8.51
CA VAL A 6 -2.71 -6.49 9.51
C VAL A 6 -4.08 -5.93 9.09
N PRO A 7 -5.13 -6.13 9.91
CA PRO A 7 -6.41 -5.50 9.66
C PRO A 7 -6.32 -4.00 9.98
N SER A 8 -6.90 -3.16 9.13
CA SER A 8 -7.07 -1.73 9.40
C SER A 8 -8.47 -1.25 9.03
N PHE A 9 -8.94 -0.21 9.71
CA PHE A 9 -10.27 0.37 9.48
C PHE A 9 -10.14 1.88 9.28
N ALA A 10 -10.74 2.38 8.21
CA ALA A 10 -10.84 3.81 7.94
C ALA A 10 -12.31 4.22 7.84
N PRO A 11 -12.76 5.28 8.55
CA PRO A 11 -14.19 5.65 8.62
C PRO A 11 -14.87 5.84 7.26
N ASN A 12 -14.19 6.44 6.27
CA ASN A 12 -14.75 6.70 4.94
C ASN A 12 -14.51 5.56 3.93
N SER A 13 -13.59 4.66 4.24
CA SER A 13 -12.99 3.76 3.26
C SER A 13 -13.23 2.27 3.60
N GLY A 14 -13.61 1.99 4.84
CA GLY A 14 -14.04 0.67 5.32
C GLY A 14 -12.92 -0.16 5.95
N PHE A 15 -13.11 -1.47 5.91
CA PHE A 15 -12.15 -2.45 6.42
C PHE A 15 -11.15 -2.90 5.34
N PHE A 16 -9.87 -2.89 5.70
CA PHE A 16 -8.74 -3.28 4.86
C PHE A 16 -7.93 -4.40 5.50
N LEU A 17 -7.35 -5.24 4.66
CA LEU A 17 -6.28 -6.17 5.02
C LEU A 17 -4.99 -5.69 4.38
N GLN A 18 -4.00 -5.35 5.19
CA GLN A 18 -2.71 -4.85 4.77
C GLN A 18 -1.65 -5.94 4.94
N ARG A 19 -0.68 -5.99 4.04
CA ARG A 19 0.49 -6.84 4.15
C ARG A 19 1.70 -6.07 3.67
N VAL A 20 2.71 -5.98 4.53
CA VAL A 20 4.01 -5.42 4.17
C VAL A 20 4.96 -6.58 3.86
N LEU A 21 5.74 -6.42 2.81
CA LEU A 21 6.84 -7.29 2.44
C LEU A 21 8.11 -6.45 2.45
N SER A 22 8.91 -6.61 3.50
CA SER A 22 10.21 -5.95 3.61
C SER A 22 11.29 -6.83 2.99
N LEU A 23 12.07 -6.25 2.09
CA LEU A 23 13.20 -6.84 1.39
C LEU A 23 14.46 -6.04 1.76
N PRO A 24 15.34 -6.59 2.61
CA PRO A 24 16.65 -6.00 2.82
C PRO A 24 17.49 -6.20 1.55
N LEU A 25 17.92 -5.11 0.91
CA LEU A 25 18.71 -5.13 -0.33
C LEU A 25 20.20 -4.86 -0.08
N GLY A 26 20.60 -4.69 1.19
CA GLY A 26 21.97 -4.53 1.65
C GLY A 26 22.01 -4.06 3.10
N GLU A 27 23.18 -3.63 3.57
CA GLU A 27 23.36 -3.07 4.91
C GLU A 27 22.76 -1.66 5.04
N THR A 28 22.73 -0.91 3.93
CA THR A 28 22.30 0.50 3.89
C THR A 28 21.02 0.71 3.07
N TRP A 29 20.42 -0.34 2.52
CA TRP A 29 19.24 -0.22 1.66
C TRP A 29 18.18 -1.27 2.00
N SER A 30 16.96 -0.79 2.24
CA SER A 30 15.79 -1.64 2.38
C SER A 30 14.69 -1.19 1.43
N ALA A 31 13.92 -2.15 0.92
CA ALA A 31 12.70 -1.89 0.17
C ALA A 31 11.52 -2.56 0.88
N MET A 32 10.35 -1.93 0.85
CA MET A 32 9.12 -2.45 1.40
C MET A 32 8.01 -2.36 0.35
N LEU A 33 7.27 -3.45 0.18
CA LEU A 33 6.08 -3.48 -0.65
C LEU A 33 4.85 -3.67 0.24
N LEU A 34 3.98 -2.67 0.28
CA LEU A 34 2.71 -2.67 1.00
C LEU A 34 1.57 -3.05 0.04
N GLY A 35 0.95 -4.20 0.25
CA GLY A 35 -0.31 -4.55 -0.40
C GLY A 35 -1.48 -4.29 0.55
N GLN A 36 -2.52 -3.60 0.09
CA GLN A 36 -3.75 -3.42 0.86
C GLN A 36 -4.94 -3.92 0.05
N LEU A 37 -5.81 -4.69 0.68
CA LEU A 37 -7.06 -5.20 0.12
C LEU A 37 -8.25 -4.61 0.87
N ASN A 38 -9.13 -3.91 0.17
CA ASN A 38 -10.39 -3.44 0.74
C ASN A 38 -11.43 -4.58 0.78
N VAL A 39 -11.52 -5.28 1.91
CA VAL A 39 -12.42 -6.43 2.08
C VAL A 39 -13.88 -6.00 2.02
N GLN A 40 -14.21 -4.80 2.49
CA GLN A 40 -15.58 -4.30 2.48
C GLN A 40 -16.08 -4.03 1.05
N LYS A 41 -15.27 -3.36 0.21
CA LYS A 41 -15.56 -3.18 -1.22
C LYS A 41 -15.62 -4.53 -1.94
N PHE A 42 -14.72 -5.46 -1.60
CA PHE A 42 -14.73 -6.81 -2.16
C PHE A 42 -16.03 -7.57 -1.84
N VAL A 43 -16.40 -7.69 -0.56
CA VAL A 43 -17.62 -8.39 -0.12
C VAL A 43 -18.89 -7.72 -0.65
N SER A 44 -18.93 -6.39 -0.70
CA SER A 44 -20.09 -5.68 -1.26
C SER A 44 -20.25 -5.93 -2.77
N SER A 45 -19.16 -6.02 -3.52
CA SER A 45 -19.17 -6.42 -4.94
C SER A 45 -19.69 -7.86 -5.12
N LEU A 46 -19.24 -8.80 -4.28
CA LEU A 46 -19.73 -10.18 -4.28
C LEU A 46 -21.25 -10.27 -4.04
N ARG A 47 -21.77 -9.52 -3.05
CA ARG A 47 -23.20 -9.50 -2.74
C ARG A 47 -24.04 -8.95 -3.89
N LYS A 48 -23.58 -7.87 -4.55
CA LYS A 48 -24.25 -7.31 -5.73
C LYS A 48 -24.32 -8.28 -6.90
N ASN A 49 -23.32 -9.15 -7.06
CA ASN A 49 -23.34 -10.19 -8.08
C ASN A 49 -24.30 -11.33 -7.74
N LYS A 50 -24.48 -11.68 -6.46
CA LYS A 50 -25.42 -12.72 -6.02
C LYS A 50 -26.88 -12.30 -6.18
N THR A 51 -27.19 -11.01 -6.08
CA THR A 51 -28.54 -10.48 -6.35
C THR A 51 -28.94 -10.53 -7.83
N LYS A 52 -27.98 -10.71 -8.74
CA LYS A 52 -28.28 -11.03 -10.14
C LYS A 52 -28.43 -12.55 -10.21
N HIS A 53 -29.63 -13.01 -10.54
CA HIS A 53 -30.02 -14.42 -10.62
C HIS A 53 -29.17 -15.19 -11.67
N LEU A 54 -27.93 -15.52 -11.33
CA LEU A 54 -26.95 -16.19 -12.19
C LEU A 54 -26.73 -17.61 -11.66
N PRO A 55 -26.72 -18.65 -12.52
CA PRO A 55 -26.45 -20.03 -12.10
C PRO A 55 -25.08 -20.16 -11.40
N ASP A 56 -24.97 -21.02 -10.39
CA ASP A 56 -23.82 -21.09 -9.46
C ASP A 56 -22.44 -21.22 -10.15
N SER A 57 -22.37 -21.85 -11.32
CA SER A 57 -21.14 -21.99 -12.11
C SER A 57 -20.66 -20.66 -12.73
N SER A 58 -21.59 -19.81 -13.14
CA SER A 58 -21.33 -18.49 -13.72
C SER A 58 -21.02 -17.44 -12.66
N TRP A 59 -21.45 -17.66 -11.41
CA TRP A 59 -21.14 -16.79 -10.28
C TRP A 59 -19.64 -16.80 -9.95
N LEU A 60 -19.02 -17.98 -9.83
CA LEU A 60 -17.58 -18.10 -9.57
C LEU A 60 -16.72 -17.50 -10.70
N GLN A 61 -17.13 -17.69 -11.96
CA GLN A 61 -16.47 -17.05 -13.10
C GLN A 61 -16.59 -15.51 -13.05
N SER A 62 -17.76 -15.00 -12.66
CA SER A 62 -17.99 -13.57 -12.46
C SER A 62 -17.17 -13.01 -11.29
N ILE A 63 -17.00 -13.78 -10.20
CA ILE A 63 -16.13 -13.41 -9.08
C ILE A 63 -14.68 -13.31 -9.53
N GLY A 64 -14.17 -14.31 -10.26
CA GLY A 64 -12.81 -14.27 -10.80
C GLY A 64 -12.57 -13.06 -11.69
N ARG A 65 -13.52 -12.73 -12.58
CA ARG A 65 -13.45 -11.50 -13.39
C ARG A 65 -13.48 -10.22 -12.55
N ASN A 66 -14.27 -10.18 -11.49
CA ASN A 66 -14.33 -9.01 -10.60
C ASN A 66 -13.13 -8.93 -9.65
N PHE A 67 -12.45 -10.04 -9.34
CA PHE A 67 -11.22 -10.07 -8.56
C PHE A 67 -10.07 -9.31 -9.23
N ILE A 68 -10.15 -9.15 -10.57
CA ILE A 68 -9.20 -8.38 -11.39
C ILE A 68 -9.48 -6.87 -11.31
N GLN A 69 -10.59 -6.44 -10.68
CA GLN A 69 -10.86 -5.00 -10.52
C GLN A 69 -9.81 -4.37 -9.62
N LYS A 70 -9.00 -3.52 -10.24
CA LYS A 70 -7.89 -2.79 -9.60
C LYS A 70 -8.36 -2.00 -8.36
N SER A 71 -9.61 -1.52 -8.35
CA SER A 71 -10.20 -0.67 -7.30
C SER A 71 -10.27 -1.29 -5.90
N PHE A 72 -10.10 -2.61 -5.77
CA PHE A 72 -10.05 -3.28 -4.45
C PHE A 72 -8.66 -3.30 -3.84
N TYR A 73 -7.63 -3.01 -4.63
CA TYR A 73 -6.24 -3.12 -4.24
C TYR A 73 -5.58 -1.75 -4.18
N ALA A 74 -4.76 -1.57 -3.16
CA ALA A 74 -3.74 -0.54 -3.11
C ALA A 74 -2.38 -1.20 -3.04
N LEU A 75 -1.41 -0.63 -3.76
CA LEU A 75 -0.02 -1.04 -3.71
C LEU A 75 0.83 0.18 -3.35
N GLY A 76 1.53 0.10 -2.24
CA GLY A 76 2.57 1.04 -1.85
C GLY A 76 3.94 0.38 -2.05
N PHE A 77 4.87 1.11 -2.64
CA PHE A 77 6.28 0.76 -2.68
C PHE A 77 7.05 1.79 -1.88
N CYS A 78 7.96 1.35 -1.01
CA CYS A 78 8.79 2.21 -0.21
C CYS A 78 10.24 1.73 -0.31
N SER A 79 11.17 2.65 -0.44
CA SER A 79 12.61 2.40 -0.51
C SER A 79 13.29 3.31 0.49
N GLU A 80 14.01 2.73 1.43
CA GLU A 80 14.73 3.41 2.49
C GLU A 80 16.23 3.21 2.30
N LEU A 81 16.94 4.31 2.09
CA LEU A 81 18.37 4.38 1.81
C LEU A 81 19.08 5.15 2.94
N PHE A 82 19.99 4.48 3.63
CA PHE A 82 20.88 5.09 4.62
C PHE A 82 22.12 5.63 3.88
N LEU A 83 22.19 6.94 3.72
CA LEU A 83 23.30 7.62 3.01
C LEU A 83 24.53 7.76 3.91
N THR A 84 24.29 8.14 5.16
CA THR A 84 25.26 8.19 6.26
C THR A 84 24.58 7.63 7.52
N PRO A 85 25.30 7.34 8.62
CA PRO A 85 24.68 6.88 9.87
C PRO A 85 23.58 7.82 10.41
N ASP A 86 23.62 9.09 10.00
CA ASP A 86 22.69 10.12 10.43
C ASP A 86 21.66 10.51 9.35
N ASP A 87 21.83 10.06 8.10
CA ASP A 87 20.99 10.49 6.97
C ASP A 87 20.22 9.34 6.36
N THR A 88 18.91 9.48 6.36
CA THR A 88 17.97 8.51 5.79
C THR A 88 17.15 9.17 4.70
N LEU A 89 17.17 8.57 3.52
CA LEU A 89 16.35 8.96 2.38
C LEU A 89 15.27 7.90 2.16
N LEU A 90 14.01 8.34 2.25
CA LEU A 90 12.83 7.51 2.06
C LEU A 90 12.15 7.92 0.75
N ILE A 91 11.94 6.97 -0.15
CA ILE A 91 11.15 7.17 -1.37
C ILE A 91 9.95 6.24 -1.30
N SER A 92 8.75 6.80 -1.33
CA SER A 92 7.48 6.07 -1.36
C SER A 92 6.69 6.36 -2.63
N LEU A 93 6.02 5.35 -3.15
CA LEU A 93 5.16 5.36 -4.32
C LEU A 93 3.89 4.60 -3.96
N ASP A 94 2.80 5.31 -3.81
CA ASP A 94 1.50 4.75 -3.47
C ASP A 94 0.57 4.80 -4.68
N ALA A 95 0.08 3.64 -5.09
CA ALA A 95 -0.87 3.47 -6.18
C ALA A 95 -2.16 2.87 -5.64
N TYR A 96 -3.19 3.70 -5.53
CA TYR A 96 -4.52 3.26 -5.18
C TYR A 96 -5.31 2.90 -6.45
N GLY A 97 -6.00 1.76 -6.46
CA GLY A 97 -6.72 1.31 -7.65
C GLY A 97 -7.91 2.19 -8.07
N ASP A 98 -8.39 3.04 -7.18
CA ASP A 98 -9.47 4.03 -7.44
C ASP A 98 -8.90 5.37 -7.94
N GLU A 99 -7.61 5.64 -7.71
CA GLU A 99 -6.96 6.88 -8.11
C GLU A 99 -6.27 6.73 -9.47
N LYS A 100 -6.43 7.75 -10.32
CA LYS A 100 -5.86 7.73 -11.68
C LYS A 100 -4.36 7.96 -11.71
N THR A 101 -3.81 8.57 -10.66
CA THR A 101 -2.43 9.05 -10.59
C THR A 101 -1.74 8.48 -9.35
N PRO A 102 -0.63 7.75 -9.50
CA PRO A 102 0.08 7.18 -8.37
C PRO A 102 0.82 8.29 -7.60
N GLN A 103 0.49 8.46 -6.33
CA GLN A 103 1.14 9.44 -5.47
C GLN A 103 2.58 9.03 -5.22
N LYS A 104 3.52 9.94 -5.44
CA LYS A 104 4.92 9.74 -5.08
C LYS A 104 5.31 10.72 -3.99
N LYS A 105 6.02 10.23 -3.00
CA LYS A 105 6.53 11.02 -1.87
C LYS A 105 7.99 10.66 -1.66
N ALA A 106 8.84 11.66 -1.54
CA ALA A 106 10.22 11.52 -1.12
C ALA A 106 10.39 12.30 0.19
N VAL A 107 11.01 11.66 1.18
CA VAL A 107 11.33 12.27 2.47
C VAL A 107 12.81 12.08 2.73
N LEU A 108 13.51 13.18 2.93
CA LEU A 108 14.90 13.17 3.39
C LEU A 108 14.90 13.56 4.87
N HIS A 109 15.34 12.63 5.70
CA HIS A 109 15.60 12.82 7.11
C HIS A 109 17.11 12.96 7.32
N HIS A 110 17.55 14.12 7.78
CA HIS A 110 18.95 14.40 8.10
C HIS A 110 19.05 14.60 9.61
N LYS A 111 19.84 13.75 10.29
CA LYS A 111 20.09 13.87 11.75
C LYS A 111 21.49 14.41 12.09
N ALA A 112 22.35 14.78 11.14
CA ALA A 112 23.74 15.13 11.46
C ALA A 112 24.06 16.64 11.62
N CYS A 113 24.67 16.97 12.77
CA CYS A 113 25.45 18.19 13.06
C CYS A 113 24.72 19.50 13.42
N PHE A 114 23.43 19.47 13.78
CA PHE A 114 22.89 20.49 14.69
C PHE A 114 22.70 19.84 16.06
N PRO A 115 23.41 20.28 17.12
CA PRO A 115 23.39 19.59 18.41
C PRO A 115 22.01 19.42 19.06
N HIS A 116 20.95 20.06 18.54
CA HIS A 116 19.57 19.99 19.06
C HIS A 116 18.46 20.03 17.98
N HIS A 117 18.76 19.87 16.68
CA HIS A 117 17.74 20.06 15.63
C HIS A 117 17.71 18.93 14.58
N ASN A 118 16.51 18.42 14.31
CA ASN A 118 16.23 17.47 13.24
C ASN A 118 15.70 18.24 12.02
N LEU A 119 16.27 18.01 10.83
CA LEU A 119 15.75 18.57 9.58
C LEU A 119 15.07 17.46 8.78
N THR A 120 13.80 17.68 8.44
CA THR A 120 13.01 16.78 7.59
C THR A 120 12.54 17.56 6.38
N MET A 121 12.92 17.10 5.19
CA MET A 121 12.46 17.66 3.93
C MET A 121 11.51 16.67 3.26
N GLU A 122 10.28 17.09 3.03
CA GLU A 122 9.27 16.28 2.34
C GLU A 122 8.93 16.90 0.99
N ALA A 123 8.92 16.07 -0.06
CA ALA A 123 8.41 16.42 -1.36
C ALA A 123 7.36 15.38 -1.76
N ALA A 124 6.16 15.83 -2.11
CA ALA A 124 5.08 14.97 -2.57
C ALA A 124 4.55 15.49 -3.92
N TRP A 125 4.27 14.57 -4.84
CA TRP A 125 3.68 14.91 -6.12
C TRP A 125 2.69 13.83 -6.59
N PRO A 126 1.66 14.23 -7.36
CA PRO A 126 0.65 13.33 -7.92
C PRO A 126 1.17 12.50 -9.10
#